data_AF-A0A949S3E3-F1
#
_entry.id   AF-A0A949S3E3-F1
#
_cell.length_a   1.000
_cell.length_b   1.000
_cell.length_c   1.000
_cell.angle_alpha   90.00
_cell.angle_beta   90.00
_cell.angle_gamma   90.00
#
_symmetry.space_group_name_H-M   'P 1'
#
loop_
_entity.id
_entity.type
_entity.pdbx_description
1 polymer ?
#
loop_
_entity_poly.entity_id
_entity_poly.type
_entity_poly.pdbx_seq_one_letter_code
_entity_poly.pdbx_strand_id
1 'polypeptide(L)'
;MSSGKDKIINDVCRYLKFYIENNNYPLFKNEFHISDEPVIYQDEEFAESIEKNDPENTENESDQLVAEKIKVTDNRKQEIPIFKEEWMNAETLQVFEQKIQTCDKCSNLSVSRTQVVFGHGNPEAKIVVVGEAPGADEDIQGKPFVGRAGKLLTDILKAINFDREEVYICNILKCRPPENRNPLPDEIAHCEPYLHKQLEMIKPMLILALGTFAAQTLLKSKEPLGRLRGKFHLYNGIKMMVTYHPAALLRNPNWKKPTWEDVQLFRKEFDTMINRK
;
A
#
# COMPACT_ATOMS: atom_id res chain seq x y z
N MET A 1 27.28 -16.46 -5.61
CA MET A 1 26.74 -15.16 -6.09
C MET A 1 25.26 -15.18 -5.81
N SER A 2 24.80 -14.34 -4.89
CA SER A 2 23.38 -14.23 -4.51
C SER A 2 22.60 -13.72 -5.73
N SER A 3 21.48 -14.38 -6.05
CA SER A 3 20.70 -14.09 -7.26
C SER A 3 20.14 -12.66 -7.18
N GLY A 4 19.92 -11.99 -8.32
CA GLY A 4 19.34 -10.63 -8.32
C GLY A 4 18.01 -10.51 -7.55
N LYS A 5 17.28 -11.61 -7.41
CA LYS A 5 16.07 -11.71 -6.57
C LYS A 5 16.37 -11.58 -5.08
N ASP A 6 17.42 -12.23 -4.59
CA ASP A 6 17.83 -12.16 -3.18
C ASP A 6 18.26 -10.74 -2.80
N LYS A 7 18.87 -10.00 -3.75
CA LYS A 7 19.25 -8.60 -3.53
C LYS A 7 18.01 -7.71 -3.37
N ILE A 8 17.02 -7.83 -4.26
CA ILE A 8 15.77 -7.06 -4.19
C ILE A 8 15.00 -7.37 -2.90
N ILE A 9 14.87 -8.65 -2.53
CA ILE A 9 14.19 -9.06 -1.29
C ILE A 9 14.89 -8.45 -0.07
N ASN A 10 16.22 -8.49 -0.04
CA ASN A 10 17.00 -7.88 1.06
C ASN A 10 16.83 -6.36 1.11
N ASP A 11 16.77 -5.68 -0.04
CA ASP A 11 16.60 -4.22 -0.10
C ASP A 11 15.19 -3.81 0.34
N VAL A 12 14.15 -4.56 -0.05
CA VAL A 12 12.77 -4.38 0.42
C VAL A 12 12.65 -4.60 1.94
N CYS A 13 13.23 -5.68 2.45
CA CYS A 13 13.21 -5.98 3.89
C CYS A 13 13.95 -4.90 4.70
N ARG A 14 15.12 -4.43 4.22
CA ARG A 14 15.83 -3.30 4.85
C ARG A 14 15.02 -2.02 4.82
N TYR A 15 14.37 -1.75 3.69
CA TYR A 15 13.54 -0.57 3.51
C TYR A 15 12.33 -0.57 4.46
N LEU A 16 11.63 -1.70 4.59
CA LEU A 16 10.52 -1.87 5.54
C LEU A 16 10.98 -1.74 6.98
N LYS A 17 12.10 -2.39 7.34
CA LYS A 17 12.71 -2.30 8.68
C LYS A 17 13.10 -0.86 9.01
N PHE A 18 13.74 -0.15 8.07
CA PHE A 18 14.06 1.27 8.21
C PHE A 18 12.82 2.12 8.47
N TYR A 19 11.77 1.92 7.68
CA TYR A 19 10.53 2.68 7.79
C TYR A 19 9.86 2.48 9.16
N ILE A 20 9.85 1.23 9.63
CA ILE A 20 9.35 0.84 10.96
C ILE A 20 10.17 1.47 12.09
N GLU A 21 11.49 1.42 12.01
CA GLU A 21 12.40 1.82 13.10
C GLU A 21 12.59 3.35 13.21
N ASN A 22 12.59 4.09 12.10
CA ASN A 22 13.05 5.49 12.08
C ASN A 22 11.93 6.53 12.03
N ASN A 23 10.71 6.15 11.66
CA ASN A 23 9.56 7.06 11.63
C ASN A 23 8.67 6.94 12.89
N ASN A 24 9.20 6.34 13.97
CA ASN A 24 8.62 6.30 15.30
C ASN A 24 7.17 5.76 15.32
N TYR A 25 6.91 4.66 14.61
CA TYR A 25 5.61 3.97 14.61
C TYR A 25 5.43 3.19 15.94
N PRO A 26 4.52 3.61 16.83
CA PRO A 26 4.45 3.06 18.20
C PRO A 26 4.04 1.58 18.28
N LEU A 27 3.57 0.98 17.19
CA LEU A 27 2.90 -0.34 17.18
C LEU A 27 3.74 -1.50 16.62
N PHE A 28 4.90 -1.24 16.01
CA PHE A 28 5.78 -2.31 15.52
C PHE A 28 6.86 -2.73 16.52
N LYS A 29 6.95 -2.07 17.69
CA LYS A 29 7.99 -2.35 18.69
C LYS A 29 7.83 -3.72 19.38
N ASN A 30 6.67 -4.36 19.35
CA ASN A 30 6.37 -5.47 20.26
C ASN A 30 6.06 -6.84 19.64
N GLU A 31 6.08 -7.05 18.32
CA GLU A 31 5.78 -8.39 17.75
C GLU A 31 6.68 -8.88 16.60
N PHE A 32 7.75 -8.18 16.24
CA PHE A 32 8.75 -8.71 15.31
C PHE A 32 10.04 -9.12 16.04
N HIS A 33 10.13 -10.39 16.44
CA HIS A 33 11.44 -11.03 16.58
C HIS A 33 11.96 -11.30 15.17
N ILE A 34 12.68 -10.35 14.59
CA ILE A 34 13.52 -10.61 13.42
C ILE A 34 14.70 -11.42 13.96
N SER A 35 14.69 -12.74 13.75
CA SER A 35 15.87 -13.56 14.00
C SER A 35 16.97 -13.15 13.03
N ASP A 36 18.21 -13.03 13.52
CA ASP A 36 19.39 -12.80 12.68
C ASP A 36 19.76 -14.04 11.81
N GLU A 37 18.95 -15.11 11.88
CA GLU A 37 19.10 -16.29 11.04
C GLU A 37 18.36 -16.12 9.69
N PRO A 38 19.00 -16.47 8.56
CA PRO A 38 18.37 -16.42 7.25
C PRO A 38 17.18 -17.38 7.20
N VAL A 39 16.00 -16.86 6.84
CA VAL A 39 14.83 -17.68 6.51
C VAL A 39 15.10 -18.37 5.17
N ILE A 40 15.48 -19.64 5.22
CA ILE A 40 15.61 -20.50 4.03
C ILE A 40 14.20 -20.86 3.57
N TYR A 41 13.77 -20.31 2.43
CA TYR A 41 12.59 -20.80 1.73
C TYR A 41 12.94 -22.14 1.06
N GLN A 42 12.47 -23.25 1.62
CA GLN A 42 12.47 -24.55 0.93
C GLN A 42 11.15 -24.67 0.16
N ASP A 43 11.16 -24.35 -1.12
CA ASP A 43 10.17 -24.83 -2.08
C ASP A 43 10.91 -25.15 -3.39
N GLU A 44 11.23 -26.43 -3.58
CA GLU A 44 12.04 -26.99 -4.68
C GLU A 44 11.29 -27.17 -6.01
N GLU A 45 10.04 -26.71 -6.17
CA GLU A 45 9.21 -27.13 -7.32
C GLU A 45 9.04 -26.13 -8.47
N PHE A 46 9.77 -25.00 -8.49
CA PHE A 46 9.60 -23.98 -9.55
C PHE A 46 10.84 -23.71 -10.43
N ALA A 47 11.91 -24.52 -10.29
CA ALA A 47 13.21 -24.25 -10.91
C ALA A 47 13.66 -25.30 -11.94
N GLU A 48 12.75 -25.85 -12.74
CA GLU A 48 13.12 -26.56 -13.97
C GLU A 48 12.42 -25.92 -15.16
N SER A 49 13.12 -25.01 -15.84
CA SER A 49 13.02 -24.80 -17.30
C SER A 49 13.65 -23.50 -17.82
N ILE A 50 14.72 -22.95 -17.24
CA ILE A 50 15.57 -22.01 -18.01
C ILE A 50 17.03 -22.20 -17.62
N GLU A 51 17.69 -23.14 -18.30
CA GLU A 51 19.14 -23.14 -18.46
C GLU A 51 19.49 -22.91 -19.92
N LYS A 52 20.64 -22.24 -20.12
CA LYS A 52 21.40 -22.02 -21.36
C LYS A 52 21.10 -20.70 -22.09
N ASN A 53 21.82 -19.64 -21.72
CA ASN A 53 23.05 -19.25 -22.43
C ASN A 53 23.64 -17.96 -21.85
N ASP A 54 24.91 -18.03 -21.47
CA ASP A 54 25.89 -16.92 -21.45
C ASP A 54 26.72 -17.08 -22.76
N PRO A 55 27.51 -16.10 -23.28
CA PRO A 55 28.20 -15.05 -22.53
C PRO A 55 28.34 -13.66 -23.21
N GLU A 56 29.04 -12.78 -22.49
CA GLU A 56 29.88 -11.63 -22.94
C GLU A 56 29.34 -10.19 -22.81
N ASN A 57 29.76 -9.56 -21.70
CA ASN A 57 30.67 -8.41 -21.61
C ASN A 57 30.37 -7.14 -22.47
N THR A 58 30.07 -6.01 -21.81
CA THR A 58 30.80 -4.74 -21.98
C THR A 58 30.37 -3.71 -20.93
N GLU A 59 31.38 -3.04 -20.36
CA GLU A 59 31.31 -1.89 -19.45
C GLU A 59 30.79 -0.63 -20.17
N ASN A 60 30.11 0.27 -19.45
CA ASN A 60 30.41 1.71 -19.44
C ASN A 60 29.56 2.52 -18.43
N GLU A 61 30.23 3.50 -17.83
CA GLU A 61 29.80 4.59 -16.93
C GLU A 61 28.69 5.46 -17.59
N SER A 62 27.78 6.16 -16.92
CA SER A 62 27.91 7.10 -15.80
C SER A 62 26.50 7.65 -15.50
N ASP A 63 26.17 7.93 -14.22
CA ASP A 63 25.35 9.09 -13.86
C ASP A 63 25.49 9.37 -12.35
N GLN A 64 25.91 10.59 -12.04
CA GLN A 64 26.29 11.06 -10.71
C GLN A 64 25.07 11.50 -9.89
N LEU A 65 24.89 10.90 -8.70
CA LEU A 65 24.12 11.48 -7.61
C LEU A 65 25.08 11.97 -6.53
N VAL A 66 25.04 13.27 -6.24
CA VAL A 66 25.88 13.92 -5.22
C VAL A 66 25.27 13.67 -3.85
N ALA A 67 25.90 12.80 -3.05
CA ALA A 67 25.58 12.60 -1.64
C ALA A 67 26.61 13.35 -0.77
N GLU A 68 26.16 14.34 0.00
CA GLU A 68 27.00 14.99 1.00
C GLU A 68 27.17 14.08 2.24
N LYS A 69 28.43 13.77 2.57
CA LYS A 69 28.82 12.95 3.72
C LYS A 69 29.01 13.83 4.96
N ILE A 70 28.16 13.69 5.98
CA ILE A 70 28.44 14.21 7.32
C ILE A 70 29.15 13.10 8.10
N LYS A 71 30.38 13.35 8.56
CA LYS A 71 31.16 12.40 9.38
C LYS A 71 30.81 12.55 10.85
N VAL A 72 30.35 11.48 11.49
CA VAL A 72 30.31 11.35 12.96
C VAL A 72 31.06 10.07 13.34
N THR A 73 32.15 10.20 14.10
CA THR A 73 32.98 9.07 14.52
C THR A 73 32.42 8.41 15.78
N ASP A 74 31.90 7.19 15.64
CA ASP A 74 31.90 6.19 16.72
C ASP A 74 32.08 4.78 16.13
N ASN A 75 33.07 4.04 16.65
CA ASN A 75 33.86 3.02 15.95
C ASN A 75 33.25 1.61 15.97
N ARG A 76 31.92 1.48 15.96
CA ARG A 76 31.25 0.16 15.85
C ARG A 76 29.79 0.21 15.38
N LYS A 77 29.48 1.07 14.41
CA LYS A 77 28.23 1.03 13.66
C LYS A 77 28.59 1.02 12.17
N GLN A 78 28.28 -0.07 11.47
CA GLN A 78 28.18 0.03 10.02
C GLN A 78 27.14 1.11 9.74
N GLU A 79 27.57 2.24 9.18
CA GLU A 79 26.67 3.25 8.64
C GLU A 79 25.89 2.57 7.51
N ILE A 80 24.70 2.06 7.82
CA ILE A 80 23.73 1.67 6.80
C ILE A 80 23.38 2.99 6.09
N PRO A 81 23.67 3.15 4.79
CA PRO A 81 23.29 4.37 4.09
C PRO A 81 21.78 4.52 4.16
N ILE A 82 21.35 5.51 4.94
CA ILE A 82 19.94 5.85 5.11
C ILE A 82 19.50 6.52 3.81
N PHE A 83 18.87 5.78 2.91
CA PHE A 83 18.21 6.34 1.74
C PHE A 83 16.94 7.08 2.19
N LYS A 84 17.08 8.36 2.56
CA LYS A 84 15.93 9.26 2.68
C LYS A 84 15.44 9.62 1.29
N GLU A 85 14.44 8.92 0.82
CA GLU A 85 13.77 9.28 -0.43
C GLU A 85 13.06 10.63 -0.30
N GLU A 86 13.07 11.42 -1.37
CA GLU A 86 12.62 12.81 -1.31
C GLU A 86 11.16 12.99 -0.85
N TRP A 87 10.29 12.05 -1.19
CA TRP A 87 8.86 12.11 -0.84
C TRP A 87 8.62 12.01 0.66
N MET A 88 9.58 11.48 1.44
CA MET A 88 9.46 11.39 2.90
C MET A 88 9.33 12.77 3.55
N ASN A 89 9.96 13.78 2.94
CA ASN A 89 9.96 15.17 3.41
C ASN A 89 8.81 16.00 2.82
N ALA A 90 7.87 15.39 2.10
CA ALA A 90 6.72 16.12 1.56
C ALA A 90 5.85 16.67 2.70
N GLU A 91 5.59 17.99 2.65
CA GLU A 91 4.80 18.71 3.66
C GLU A 91 3.29 18.68 3.35
N THR A 92 2.91 18.49 2.08
CA THR A 92 1.51 18.42 1.64
C THR A 92 1.28 17.20 0.76
N LEU A 93 0.03 16.70 0.71
CA LEU A 93 -0.34 15.58 -0.17
C LEU A 93 -0.05 15.89 -1.64
N GLN A 94 -0.18 17.14 -2.06
CA GLN A 94 0.11 17.56 -3.42
C GLN A 94 1.60 17.46 -3.76
N VAL A 95 2.47 17.93 -2.86
CA VAL A 95 3.93 17.78 -3.03
C VAL A 95 4.30 16.30 -2.99
N PHE A 96 3.65 15.52 -2.13
CA PHE A 96 3.87 14.08 -2.05
C PHE A 96 3.50 13.38 -3.36
N GLU A 97 2.32 13.66 -3.90
CA GLU A 97 1.87 13.12 -5.18
C GLU A 97 2.88 13.42 -6.29
N GLN A 98 3.32 14.67 -6.42
CA GLN A 98 4.30 15.08 -7.43
C GLN A 98 5.61 14.27 -7.32
N LYS A 99 6.10 14.03 -6.10
CA LYS A 99 7.35 13.31 -5.87
C LYS A 99 7.30 11.82 -6.18
N ILE A 100 6.12 11.21 -6.29
CA ILE A 100 6.01 9.79 -6.61
C ILE A 100 5.52 9.49 -8.02
N GLN A 101 5.18 10.51 -8.83
CA GLN A 101 4.71 10.32 -10.21
C GLN A 101 5.70 9.54 -11.09
N THR A 102 6.99 9.68 -10.82
CA THR A 102 8.08 9.01 -11.55
C THR A 102 8.58 7.73 -10.89
N CYS A 103 7.93 7.24 -9.83
CA CYS A 103 8.35 6.05 -9.08
C CYS A 103 8.56 4.85 -10.02
N ASP A 104 9.72 4.19 -9.95
CA ASP A 104 10.10 3.06 -10.81
C ASP A 104 10.46 1.78 -10.02
N LYS A 105 10.25 1.80 -8.70
CA LYS A 105 10.60 0.70 -7.76
C LYS A 105 10.04 -0.67 -8.14
N CYS A 106 8.88 -0.70 -8.81
CA CYS A 106 8.29 -1.92 -9.37
C CYS A 106 8.36 -1.83 -10.89
N SER A 107 9.44 -2.34 -11.48
CA SER A 107 9.72 -2.19 -12.93
C SER A 107 8.57 -2.67 -13.81
N ASN A 108 7.93 -3.78 -13.43
CA ASN A 108 6.79 -4.33 -14.15
C ASN A 108 5.54 -3.43 -14.11
N LEU A 109 5.30 -2.70 -13.02
CA LEU A 109 4.19 -1.76 -12.88
C LEU A 109 4.51 -0.39 -13.48
N SER A 110 5.75 0.07 -13.36
CA SER A 110 6.16 1.39 -13.88
C SER A 110 6.20 1.45 -15.39
N VAL A 111 6.57 0.34 -16.04
CA VAL A 111 6.57 0.23 -17.50
C VAL A 111 5.16 0.06 -18.08
N SER A 112 4.24 -0.56 -17.33
CA SER A 112 2.90 -0.91 -17.85
C SER A 112 1.80 0.10 -17.54
N ARG A 113 1.96 0.93 -16.50
CA ARG A 113 0.99 1.98 -16.16
C ARG A 113 0.99 3.09 -17.21
N THR A 114 -0.15 3.75 -17.35
CA THR A 114 -0.24 5.04 -18.04
C THR A 114 0.18 6.16 -17.10
N GLN A 115 -0.29 6.11 -15.84
CA GLN A 115 0.06 7.09 -14.83
C GLN A 115 -0.08 6.53 -13.40
N VAL A 116 0.46 7.26 -12.44
CA VAL A 116 0.26 6.95 -11.02
C VAL A 116 -1.12 7.40 -10.58
N VAL A 117 -1.86 6.53 -9.92
CA VAL A 117 -3.15 6.81 -9.28
C VAL A 117 -2.93 6.96 -7.79
N PHE A 118 -2.63 8.19 -7.36
CA PHE A 118 -2.19 8.50 -6.00
C PHE A 118 -3.30 8.29 -4.95
N GLY A 119 -4.43 8.95 -5.16
CA GLY A 119 -5.54 9.06 -4.22
C GLY A 119 -6.38 10.28 -4.59
N HIS A 120 -7.64 10.35 -4.13
CA HIS A 120 -8.51 11.48 -4.44
C HIS A 120 -9.54 11.71 -3.34
N GLY A 121 -9.88 12.98 -3.11
CA GLY A 121 -10.86 13.42 -2.13
C GLY A 121 -10.29 14.46 -1.15
N ASN A 122 -10.97 14.64 -0.01
CA ASN A 122 -10.58 15.66 0.98
C ASN A 122 -9.22 15.33 1.65
N PRO A 123 -8.20 16.22 1.57
CA PRO A 123 -6.91 16.01 2.22
C PRO A 123 -6.99 15.96 3.77
N GLU A 124 -8.07 16.47 4.35
CA GLU A 124 -8.36 16.44 5.79
C GLU A 124 -9.52 15.47 6.12
N ALA A 125 -9.76 14.48 5.26
CA ALA A 125 -10.87 13.55 5.43
C ALA A 125 -10.82 12.80 6.76
N LYS A 126 -11.95 12.79 7.47
CA LYS A 126 -12.12 11.96 8.68
C LYS A 126 -12.23 10.47 8.36
N ILE A 127 -12.51 10.13 7.10
CA ILE A 127 -12.66 8.76 6.61
C ILE A 127 -11.73 8.57 5.41
N VAL A 128 -10.95 7.49 5.46
CA VAL A 128 -10.20 7.01 4.29
C VAL A 128 -10.75 5.67 3.84
N VAL A 129 -10.96 5.52 2.53
CA VAL A 129 -11.33 4.26 1.89
C VAL A 129 -10.11 3.71 1.15
N VAL A 130 -9.74 2.47 1.45
CA VAL A 130 -8.54 1.82 0.89
C VAL A 130 -8.95 0.60 0.08
N GLY A 131 -8.63 0.62 -1.22
CA GLY A 131 -8.74 -0.54 -2.11
C GLY A 131 -7.42 -1.24 -2.39
N GLU A 132 -7.43 -2.09 -3.40
CA GLU A 132 -6.31 -2.96 -3.78
C GLU A 132 -5.33 -2.26 -4.73
N ALA A 133 -5.77 -1.96 -5.94
CA ALA A 133 -4.96 -1.37 -7.00
C ALA A 133 -5.87 -0.64 -8.02
N PRO A 134 -5.31 0.23 -8.87
CA PRO A 134 -6.04 0.85 -9.97
C PRO A 134 -6.46 -0.18 -11.02
N GLY A 135 -7.64 0.01 -11.62
CA GLY A 135 -8.06 -0.68 -12.84
C GLY A 135 -7.73 0.14 -14.09
N ALA A 136 -8.24 -0.30 -15.24
CA ALA A 136 -7.99 0.35 -16.53
C ALA A 136 -8.50 1.79 -16.59
N ASP A 137 -9.73 2.03 -16.13
CA ASP A 137 -10.33 3.37 -16.15
C ASP A 137 -9.58 4.33 -15.21
N GLU A 138 -9.13 3.82 -14.06
CA GLU A 138 -8.35 4.57 -13.09
C GLU A 138 -6.97 4.94 -13.63
N ASP A 139 -6.27 3.99 -14.27
CA ASP A 139 -4.95 4.20 -14.87
C ASP A 139 -4.98 5.26 -15.98
N ILE A 140 -6.06 5.32 -16.76
CA ILE A 140 -6.23 6.34 -17.81
C ILE A 140 -6.57 7.71 -17.22
N GLN A 141 -7.31 7.76 -16.12
CA GLN A 141 -7.83 9.02 -15.55
C GLN A 141 -7.00 9.58 -14.39
N GLY A 142 -6.05 8.82 -13.84
CA GLY A 142 -5.25 9.22 -12.67
C GLY A 142 -6.04 9.27 -11.36
N LYS A 143 -7.29 8.81 -11.35
CA LYS A 143 -8.20 8.89 -10.21
C LYS A 143 -8.67 7.51 -9.78
N PRO A 144 -8.66 7.19 -8.47
CA PRO A 144 -9.05 5.88 -7.98
C PRO A 144 -10.57 5.68 -8.08
N PHE A 145 -11.01 4.44 -8.29
CA PHE A 145 -12.43 4.06 -8.27
C PHE A 145 -13.31 4.97 -9.15
N VAL A 146 -13.00 5.08 -10.44
CA VAL A 146 -13.80 5.83 -11.44
C VAL A 146 -14.56 4.90 -12.40
N GLY A 147 -14.13 3.64 -12.52
CA GLY A 147 -14.81 2.62 -13.32
C GLY A 147 -16.10 2.10 -12.67
N ARG A 148 -16.62 0.97 -13.17
CA ARG A 148 -17.89 0.37 -12.68
C ARG A 148 -17.91 0.08 -11.18
N ALA A 149 -16.80 -0.46 -10.65
CA ALA A 149 -16.65 -0.72 -9.22
C ALA A 149 -16.66 0.59 -8.42
N GLY A 150 -16.07 1.64 -8.97
CA GLY A 150 -16.03 2.96 -8.38
C GLY A 150 -17.38 3.67 -8.33
N LYS A 151 -18.21 3.53 -9.38
CA LYS A 151 -19.60 4.02 -9.36
C LYS A 151 -20.40 3.36 -8.24
N LEU A 152 -20.28 2.03 -8.09
CA LEU A 152 -20.93 1.31 -6.99
C LEU A 152 -20.40 1.75 -5.62
N LEU A 153 -19.10 2.03 -5.48
CA LEU A 153 -18.54 2.58 -4.24
C LEU A 153 -19.19 3.94 -3.91
N THR A 154 -19.32 4.83 -4.89
CA THR A 154 -20.00 6.11 -4.73
C THR A 154 -21.44 5.93 -4.26
N ASP A 155 -22.18 4.98 -4.83
CA ASP A 155 -23.55 4.67 -4.41
C ASP A 155 -23.61 4.14 -2.97
N ILE A 156 -22.66 3.29 -2.58
CA ILE A 156 -22.55 2.76 -1.20
C ILE A 156 -22.27 3.88 -0.20
N LEU A 157 -21.30 4.76 -0.49
CA LEU A 157 -20.97 5.92 0.36
C LEU A 157 -22.18 6.85 0.52
N LYS A 158 -22.86 7.15 -0.59
CA LYS A 158 -24.07 7.97 -0.60
C LYS A 158 -25.19 7.35 0.24
N ALA A 159 -25.37 6.02 0.18
CA ALA A 159 -26.38 5.32 0.95
C ALA A 159 -26.15 5.38 2.48
N ILE A 160 -24.92 5.64 2.91
CA ILE A 160 -24.55 5.87 4.33
C ILE A 160 -24.27 7.35 4.63
N ASN A 161 -24.77 8.26 3.80
CA ASN A 161 -24.68 9.71 3.95
C ASN A 161 -23.24 10.25 4.00
N PHE A 162 -22.36 9.71 3.16
CA PHE A 162 -21.07 10.34 2.85
C PHE A 162 -21.04 10.75 1.38
N ASP A 163 -20.65 12.00 1.14
CA ASP A 163 -20.31 12.42 -0.20
C ASP A 163 -18.90 11.96 -0.55
N ARG A 164 -18.69 11.59 -1.82
CA ARG A 164 -17.39 11.10 -2.29
C ARG A 164 -16.26 12.10 -2.06
N GLU A 165 -16.56 13.39 -2.18
CA GLU A 165 -15.59 14.47 -2.01
C GLU A 165 -15.23 14.72 -0.53
N GLU A 166 -16.05 14.26 0.42
CA GLU A 166 -15.79 14.40 1.86
C GLU A 166 -14.83 13.34 2.41
N VAL A 167 -14.75 12.19 1.73
CA VAL A 167 -13.84 11.09 2.07
C VAL A 167 -12.57 11.20 1.24
N TYR A 168 -11.52 10.49 1.66
CA TYR A 168 -10.35 10.28 0.82
C TYR A 168 -10.30 8.82 0.35
N ILE A 169 -10.11 8.59 -0.94
CA ILE A 169 -10.11 7.26 -1.54
C ILE A 169 -8.72 7.00 -2.13
N CYS A 170 -8.13 5.86 -1.82
CA CYS A 170 -6.87 5.41 -2.39
C CYS A 170 -6.79 3.88 -2.45
N ASN A 171 -5.66 3.36 -2.93
CA ASN A 171 -5.36 1.93 -3.02
C ASN A 171 -4.02 1.62 -2.35
N ILE A 172 -3.77 0.33 -2.05
CA ILE A 172 -2.43 -0.14 -1.66
C ILE A 172 -1.42 0.18 -2.78
N LEU A 173 -1.67 -0.34 -3.98
CA LEU A 173 -0.84 -0.03 -5.14
C LEU A 173 -1.27 1.30 -5.76
N LYS A 174 -0.31 2.08 -6.24
CA LYS A 174 -0.54 3.33 -6.99
C LYS A 174 -0.47 3.14 -8.50
N CYS A 175 -0.19 1.93 -8.97
CA CYS A 175 -0.04 1.60 -10.39
C CYS A 175 -0.90 0.39 -10.70
N ARG A 176 -1.52 0.37 -11.90
CA ARG A 176 -2.33 -0.75 -12.37
C ARG A 176 -1.45 -1.98 -12.66
N PRO A 177 -1.74 -3.16 -12.09
CA PRO A 177 -1.12 -4.41 -12.53
C PRO A 177 -1.55 -4.78 -13.95
N PRO A 178 -0.64 -5.33 -14.79
CA PRO A 178 -0.97 -5.83 -16.13
C PRO A 178 -2.21 -6.74 -16.12
N GLU A 179 -3.12 -6.53 -17.08
CA GLU A 179 -4.39 -7.29 -17.18
C GLU A 179 -5.27 -7.25 -15.90
N ASN A 180 -5.06 -6.29 -15.01
CA ASN A 180 -5.73 -6.22 -13.70
C ASN A 180 -5.54 -7.49 -12.86
N ARG A 181 -4.39 -8.15 -12.97
CA ARG A 181 -4.04 -9.26 -12.06
C ARG A 181 -3.93 -8.76 -10.62
N ASN A 182 -3.92 -9.72 -9.69
CA ASN A 182 -3.68 -9.42 -8.29
C ASN A 182 -2.26 -8.81 -8.06
N PRO A 183 -2.11 -7.94 -7.04
CA PRO A 183 -0.82 -7.47 -6.55
C PRO A 183 0.10 -8.61 -6.13
N LEU A 184 1.38 -8.47 -6.45
CA LEU A 184 2.43 -9.34 -5.93
C LEU A 184 2.95 -8.83 -4.57
N PRO A 185 3.51 -9.71 -3.72
CA PRO A 185 4.03 -9.30 -2.41
C PRO A 185 5.11 -8.22 -2.47
N ASP A 186 6.01 -8.28 -3.46
CA ASP A 186 7.06 -7.28 -3.68
C ASP A 186 6.49 -5.93 -4.14
N GLU A 187 5.47 -5.94 -4.99
CA GLU A 187 4.75 -4.73 -5.40
C GLU A 187 4.10 -4.03 -4.19
N ILE A 188 3.43 -4.81 -3.35
CA ILE A 188 2.83 -4.31 -2.10
C ILE A 188 3.93 -3.71 -1.22
N ALA A 189 5.03 -4.41 -1.02
CA ALA A 189 6.09 -3.98 -0.12
C ALA A 189 6.75 -2.65 -0.54
N HIS A 190 6.87 -2.39 -1.85
CA HIS A 190 7.36 -1.11 -2.35
C HIS A 190 6.34 0.03 -2.29
N CYS A 191 5.04 -0.27 -2.42
CA CYS A 191 3.98 0.75 -2.56
C CYS A 191 3.27 1.09 -1.25
N GLU A 192 3.15 0.13 -0.32
CA GLU A 192 2.56 0.30 1.01
C GLU A 192 3.14 1.49 1.80
N PRO A 193 4.46 1.79 1.77
CA PRO A 193 5.04 2.96 2.44
C PRO A 193 4.40 4.28 1.99
N TYR A 194 3.95 4.36 0.73
CA TYR A 194 3.24 5.54 0.26
C TYR A 194 1.86 5.67 0.90
N LEU A 195 1.15 4.55 1.07
CA LEU A 195 -0.13 4.52 1.77
C LEU A 195 0.04 4.90 3.25
N HIS A 196 1.08 4.41 3.93
CA HIS A 196 1.39 4.80 5.30
C HIS A 196 1.57 6.32 5.44
N LYS A 197 2.40 6.91 4.57
CA LYS A 197 2.62 8.36 4.55
C LYS A 197 1.33 9.12 4.26
N GLN A 198 0.49 8.67 3.32
CA GLN A 198 -0.81 9.29 3.06
C GLN A 198 -1.69 9.29 4.31
N LEU A 199 -1.81 8.15 5.00
CA LEU A 199 -2.63 8.05 6.21
C LEU A 199 -2.08 8.88 7.38
N GLU A 200 -0.76 8.98 7.50
CA GLU A 200 -0.08 9.84 8.48
C GLU A 200 -0.37 11.33 8.24
N MET A 201 -0.43 11.74 6.97
CA MET A 201 -0.73 13.13 6.59
C MET A 201 -2.21 13.46 6.76
N ILE A 202 -3.11 12.56 6.37
CA ILE A 202 -4.57 12.75 6.44
C ILE A 202 -5.08 12.65 7.88
N LYS A 203 -4.49 11.75 8.69
CA LYS A 203 -4.89 11.45 10.07
C LYS A 203 -6.39 11.14 10.21
N PRO A 204 -6.92 10.15 9.46
CA PRO A 204 -8.34 9.83 9.50
C PRO A 204 -8.76 9.29 10.86
N MET A 205 -10.04 9.45 11.19
CA MET A 205 -10.66 8.85 12.36
C MET A 205 -11.04 7.39 12.11
N LEU A 206 -11.40 7.05 10.86
CA LEU A 206 -11.82 5.72 10.44
C LEU A 206 -11.26 5.33 9.07
N ILE A 207 -10.99 4.04 8.91
CA ILE A 207 -10.59 3.45 7.63
C ILE A 207 -11.64 2.40 7.20
N LEU A 208 -12.04 2.43 5.93
CA LEU A 208 -12.82 1.38 5.29
C LEU A 208 -11.94 0.63 4.29
N ALA A 209 -11.53 -0.59 4.63
CA ALA A 209 -10.71 -1.44 3.78
C ALA A 209 -11.59 -2.35 2.89
N LEU A 210 -11.35 -2.28 1.57
CA LEU A 210 -12.17 -2.94 0.56
C LEU A 210 -11.47 -4.18 0.01
N GLY A 211 -11.98 -5.36 0.36
CA GLY A 211 -11.53 -6.65 -0.18
C GLY A 211 -10.33 -7.26 0.54
N THR A 212 -9.93 -8.44 0.06
CA THR A 212 -8.92 -9.29 0.70
C THR A 212 -7.56 -8.63 0.78
N PHE A 213 -7.07 -8.05 -0.32
CA PHE A 213 -5.73 -7.45 -0.35
C PHE A 213 -5.62 -6.25 0.58
N ALA A 214 -6.58 -5.31 0.50
CA ALA A 214 -6.67 -4.18 1.44
C ALA A 214 -6.64 -4.67 2.90
N ALA A 215 -7.50 -5.64 3.24
CA ALA A 215 -7.60 -6.16 4.59
C ALA A 215 -6.31 -6.86 5.06
N GLN A 216 -5.78 -7.79 4.27
CA GLN A 216 -4.64 -8.62 4.65
C GLN A 216 -3.34 -7.82 4.71
N THR A 217 -3.13 -6.88 3.79
CA THR A 217 -1.95 -6.00 3.81
C THR A 217 -1.96 -5.09 5.03
N LEU A 218 -3.09 -4.44 5.31
CA LEU A 218 -3.20 -3.50 6.43
C LEU A 218 -3.16 -4.22 7.78
N LEU A 219 -3.80 -5.38 7.90
CA LEU A 219 -3.83 -6.15 9.16
C LEU A 219 -2.63 -7.08 9.34
N LYS A 220 -1.73 -7.18 8.35
CA LYS A 220 -0.65 -8.19 8.31
C LYS A 220 -1.18 -9.60 8.61
N SER A 221 -2.34 -9.92 8.04
CA SER A 221 -3.08 -11.16 8.33
C SER A 221 -3.20 -12.03 7.09
N LYS A 222 -3.23 -13.36 7.29
CA LYS A 222 -3.56 -14.35 6.24
C LYS A 222 -5.00 -14.86 6.36
N GLU A 223 -5.81 -14.32 7.29
CA GLU A 223 -7.18 -14.78 7.47
C GLU A 223 -8.05 -14.51 6.24
N PRO A 224 -9.02 -15.39 5.94
CA PRO A 224 -9.95 -15.18 4.84
C PRO A 224 -10.84 -13.97 5.12
N LEU A 225 -11.19 -13.22 4.07
CA LEU A 225 -11.99 -11.99 4.15
C LEU A 225 -13.27 -12.15 4.99
N GLY A 226 -13.95 -13.29 4.87
CA GLY A 226 -15.17 -13.60 5.63
C GLY A 226 -15.01 -13.55 7.15
N ARG A 227 -13.81 -13.83 7.68
CA ARG A 227 -13.51 -13.71 9.12
C ARG A 227 -13.10 -12.30 9.53
N LEU A 228 -12.62 -11.50 8.59
CA LEU A 228 -12.13 -10.14 8.82
C LEU A 228 -13.25 -9.11 8.74
N ARG A 229 -14.24 -9.30 7.86
CA ARG A 229 -15.31 -8.31 7.65
C ARG A 229 -16.33 -8.23 8.79
N GLY A 230 -17.05 -7.11 8.86
CA GLY A 230 -18.17 -6.91 9.79
C GLY A 230 -17.77 -6.70 11.25
N LYS A 231 -16.48 -6.43 11.50
CA LYS A 231 -15.94 -6.09 12.81
C LYS A 231 -14.87 -5.02 12.67
N PHE A 232 -14.68 -4.25 13.74
CA PHE A 232 -13.61 -3.26 13.81
C PHE A 232 -12.28 -3.90 14.18
N HIS A 233 -11.24 -3.44 13.51
CA HIS A 233 -9.84 -3.72 13.79
C HIS A 233 -9.12 -2.42 14.11
N LEU A 234 -7.85 -2.53 14.52
CA LEU A 234 -6.97 -1.38 14.68
C LEU A 234 -5.86 -1.44 13.63
N TYR A 235 -5.67 -0.33 12.93
CA TYR A 235 -4.54 -0.10 12.04
C TYR A 235 -3.81 1.15 12.52
N ASN A 236 -2.59 0.99 13.04
CA ASN A 236 -1.81 2.11 13.60
C ASN A 236 -2.61 2.99 14.60
N GLY A 237 -3.47 2.37 15.42
CA GLY A 237 -4.34 3.05 16.37
C GLY A 237 -5.63 3.64 15.78
N ILE A 238 -5.81 3.61 14.46
CA ILE A 238 -7.01 4.05 13.76
C ILE A 238 -7.98 2.87 13.65
N LYS A 239 -9.26 3.10 13.98
CA LYS A 239 -10.29 2.08 13.82
C LYS A 239 -10.54 1.80 12.34
N MET A 240 -10.58 0.52 11.98
CA MET A 240 -10.75 0.08 10.61
C MET A 240 -11.86 -0.95 10.49
N MET A 241 -12.77 -0.78 9.53
CA MET A 241 -13.75 -1.79 9.12
C MET A 241 -13.28 -2.43 7.82
N VAL A 242 -13.40 -3.76 7.73
CA VAL A 242 -13.18 -4.51 6.50
C VAL A 242 -14.52 -4.86 5.88
N THR A 243 -14.65 -4.72 4.55
CA THR A 243 -15.82 -5.21 3.79
C THR A 243 -15.42 -5.74 2.42
N TYR A 244 -16.38 -6.23 1.64
CA TYR A 244 -16.15 -6.70 0.28
C TYR A 244 -15.78 -5.57 -0.67
N HIS A 245 -14.90 -5.87 -1.62
CA HIS A 245 -14.58 -4.96 -2.70
C HIS A 245 -15.79 -4.76 -3.64
N PRO A 246 -16.10 -3.54 -4.10
CA PRO A 246 -17.25 -3.28 -4.99
C PRO A 246 -17.24 -4.12 -6.28
N ALA A 247 -16.05 -4.39 -6.85
CA ALA A 247 -15.93 -5.28 -8.02
C ALA A 247 -16.43 -6.71 -7.74
N ALA A 248 -16.28 -7.19 -6.50
CA ALA A 248 -16.77 -8.49 -6.07
C ALA A 248 -18.30 -8.52 -6.00
N LEU A 249 -18.93 -7.42 -5.59
CA LEU A 249 -20.39 -7.27 -5.53
C LEU A 249 -21.05 -7.24 -6.93
N LEU A 250 -20.32 -6.71 -7.92
CA LEU A 250 -20.76 -6.72 -9.32
C LEU A 250 -20.79 -8.14 -9.89
N ARG A 251 -19.92 -9.04 -9.42
CA ARG A 251 -19.86 -10.45 -9.84
C ARG A 251 -20.78 -11.34 -9.00
N ASN A 252 -20.94 -11.03 -7.71
CA ASN A 252 -21.74 -11.82 -6.78
C ASN A 252 -22.70 -10.92 -5.98
N PRO A 253 -23.97 -10.80 -6.42
CA PRO A 253 -24.97 -9.99 -5.73
C PRO A 253 -25.27 -10.42 -4.30
N ASN A 254 -25.02 -11.68 -3.92
CA ASN A 254 -25.28 -12.19 -2.57
C ASN A 254 -24.41 -11.51 -1.50
N TRP A 255 -23.29 -10.89 -1.89
CA TRP A 255 -22.42 -10.14 -0.99
C TRP A 255 -22.90 -8.70 -0.72
N LYS A 256 -23.91 -8.21 -1.44
CA LYS A 256 -24.43 -6.84 -1.24
C LYS A 256 -25.06 -6.65 0.14
N LYS A 257 -25.87 -7.60 0.61
CA LYS A 257 -26.50 -7.53 1.94
C LYS A 257 -25.44 -7.52 3.07
N PRO A 258 -24.47 -8.45 3.08
CA PRO A 258 -23.35 -8.37 4.01
C PRO A 258 -22.61 -7.02 3.95
N THR A 259 -22.25 -6.52 2.76
CA THR A 259 -21.59 -5.21 2.65
C THR A 259 -22.45 -4.09 3.24
N TRP A 260 -23.76 -4.10 2.99
CA TRP A 260 -24.67 -3.13 3.58
C TRP A 260 -24.63 -3.14 5.11
N GLU A 261 -24.65 -4.32 5.73
CA GLU A 261 -24.52 -4.47 7.19
C GLU A 261 -23.19 -3.90 7.70
N ASP A 262 -22.07 -4.15 6.99
CA ASP A 262 -20.74 -3.61 7.37
C ASP A 262 -20.71 -2.09 7.35
N VAL A 263 -21.23 -1.49 6.27
CA VAL A 263 -21.16 -0.03 6.11
C VAL A 263 -22.15 0.71 7.01
N GLN A 264 -23.26 0.07 7.40
CA GLN A 264 -24.14 0.60 8.44
C GLN A 264 -23.43 0.64 9.81
N LEU A 265 -22.69 -0.42 10.16
CA LEU A 265 -21.86 -0.45 11.37
C LEU A 265 -20.76 0.61 11.31
N PHE A 266 -20.11 0.74 10.15
CA PHE A 266 -19.10 1.77 9.90
C PHE A 266 -19.67 3.18 10.14
N ARG A 267 -20.85 3.47 9.57
CA ARG A 267 -21.52 4.76 9.75
C ARG A 267 -21.89 5.03 11.21
N LYS A 268 -22.47 4.04 11.89
CA LYS A 268 -22.84 4.17 13.31
C LYS A 268 -21.63 4.48 14.19
N GLU A 269 -20.49 3.86 13.93
CA GLU A 269 -19.25 4.15 14.65
C GLU A 269 -18.77 5.57 14.35
N PHE A 270 -18.78 6.00 13.08
CA PHE A 270 -18.43 7.38 12.72
C PHE A 270 -19.28 8.39 13.49
N ASP A 271 -20.61 8.23 13.47
CA ASP A 271 -21.55 9.09 14.20
C ASP A 271 -21.26 9.10 15.70
N THR A 272 -20.92 7.94 16.28
CA THR A 272 -20.54 7.83 17.68
C THR A 272 -19.25 8.59 17.99
N MET A 273 -18.27 8.54 17.09
CA MET A 273 -16.97 9.20 17.29
C MET A 273 -17.05 10.72 17.14
N ILE A 274 -17.90 11.25 16.24
CA ILE A 274 -18.07 12.70 16.09
C ILE A 274 -18.89 13.32 17.22
N ASN A 275 -19.85 12.58 17.80
CA ASN A 275 -20.71 13.07 18.88
C ASN A 275 -20.05 13.01 20.27
N ARG A 276 -18.85 12.41 20.38
CA ARG A 276 -18.04 12.36 21.62
C ARG A 276 -17.08 13.54 21.78
N LYS A 277 -17.01 14.44 20.79
CA LYS A 277 -16.23 15.68 20.82
C LYS A 277 -17.12 16.84 21.25
#